data_AF-A0A7C8IAV1-F1
#
_entry.id   AF-A0A7C8IAV1-F1
#
_cell.length_a   1.000
_cell.length_b   1.000
_cell.length_c   1.000
_cell.angle_alpha   90.00
_cell.angle_beta   90.00
_cell.angle_gamma   90.00
#
_symmetry.space_group_name_H-M   'P 1'
#
loop_
_entity.id
_entity.type
_entity.pdbx_description
1 polymer ?
#
loop_
_entity_poly.entity_id
_entity_poly.type
_entity_poly.pdbx_seq_one_letter_code
_entity_poly.pdbx_strand_id
1 'polypeptide(L)'
;MSESLAAFRDQRSQELRRLAEEHLQHDLTQSDRDTLNSAGSKVGTHAKIGSLVGLGLGVYCAVRLRTMRLAYFRAFRAAEKPVEVKFADGRTEPVPDITQQLSPSKWGDAATYFFFSLGGLFLGGELGLLSGTASASRTITKDPEAKERIERAFKNYQIDVMKQQIQQMEGKSKLEKIFG
;
A
#
# COMPACT_ATOMS: atom_id res chain seq x y z
N MET A 1 7.72 -13.93 -26.20
CA MET A 1 6.38 -14.03 -25.57
C MET A 1 6.06 -12.86 -24.63
N SER A 2 7.04 -12.28 -23.92
CA SER A 2 6.84 -11.09 -23.04
C SER A 2 6.42 -9.82 -23.79
N GLU A 3 6.99 -9.56 -24.98
CA GLU A 3 6.65 -8.39 -25.80
C GLU A 3 5.19 -8.38 -26.26
N SER A 4 4.63 -9.54 -26.61
CA SER A 4 3.23 -9.67 -27.05
C SER A 4 2.24 -9.37 -25.92
N LEU A 5 2.53 -9.81 -24.69
CA LEU A 5 1.68 -9.58 -23.52
C LEU A 5 1.79 -8.13 -23.02
N ALA A 6 3.00 -7.55 -23.04
CA ALA A 6 3.22 -6.15 -22.73
C ALA A 6 2.52 -5.22 -23.73
N ALA A 7 2.63 -5.51 -25.04
CA ALA A 7 1.95 -4.74 -26.09
C ALA A 7 0.41 -4.86 -26.00
N PHE A 8 -0.12 -6.05 -25.71
CA PHE A 8 -1.56 -6.26 -25.51
C PHE A 8 -2.11 -5.49 -24.31
N ARG A 9 -1.38 -5.51 -23.18
CA ARG A 9 -1.73 -4.73 -21.99
C ARG A 9 -1.70 -3.23 -22.27
N ASP A 10 -0.70 -2.76 -23.01
CA ASP A 10 -0.54 -1.35 -23.33
C ASP A 10 -1.68 -0.85 -24.25
N GLN A 11 -1.98 -1.60 -25.32
CA GLN A 11 -3.10 -1.30 -26.23
C GLN A 11 -4.44 -1.22 -25.49
N ARG A 12 -4.76 -2.22 -24.66
CA ARG A 12 -6.00 -2.22 -23.86
C ARG A 12 -6.05 -1.02 -22.90
N SER A 13 -4.91 -0.65 -22.30
CA SER A 13 -4.86 0.51 -21.39
C SER A 13 -5.08 1.84 -22.11
N GLN A 14 -4.57 1.98 -23.34
CA GLN A 14 -4.75 3.17 -24.16
C GLN A 14 -6.21 3.29 -24.65
N GLU A 15 -6.84 2.18 -25.03
CA GLU A 15 -8.24 2.14 -25.44
C GLU A 15 -9.17 2.56 -24.29
N LEU A 16 -8.99 1.99 -23.09
CA LEU A 16 -9.76 2.36 -21.90
C LEU A 16 -9.55 3.84 -21.52
N ARG A 17 -8.33 4.36 -21.67
CA ARG A 17 -8.04 5.78 -21.45
C ARG A 17 -8.76 6.69 -22.45
N ARG A 18 -8.79 6.31 -23.72
CA ARG A 18 -9.52 7.07 -24.75
C ARG A 18 -11.01 7.09 -24.46
N LEU A 19 -11.58 5.93 -24.12
CA LEU A 19 -12.99 5.83 -23.77
C LEU A 19 -13.32 6.67 -22.52
N ALA A 20 -12.45 6.63 -21.50
CA ALA A 20 -12.61 7.48 -20.32
C ALA A 20 -12.55 8.97 -20.68
N GLU A 21 -11.60 9.37 -21.53
CA GLU A 21 -11.46 10.76 -21.98
C GLU A 21 -12.69 11.23 -22.76
N GLU A 22 -13.25 10.40 -23.63
CA GLU A 22 -14.48 10.71 -24.37
C GLU A 22 -15.66 10.98 -23.44
N HIS A 23 -15.89 10.12 -22.44
CA HIS A 23 -16.94 10.35 -21.44
C HIS A 23 -16.66 11.59 -20.56
N LEU A 24 -15.40 11.84 -20.19
CA LEU A 24 -15.05 13.05 -19.44
C LEU A 24 -15.27 14.33 -20.26
N GLN A 25 -15.07 14.29 -21.57
CA GLN A 25 -15.23 15.46 -22.45
C GLN A 25 -16.69 15.70 -22.84
N HIS A 26 -17.46 14.65 -23.15
CA HIS A 26 -18.82 14.75 -23.66
C HIS A 26 -19.90 14.80 -22.57
N ASP A 27 -19.74 14.03 -21.49
CA ASP A 27 -20.79 13.89 -20.47
C ASP A 27 -20.65 14.90 -19.32
N LEU A 28 -19.49 15.55 -19.18
CA LEU A 28 -19.18 16.45 -18.07
C LEU A 28 -18.91 17.88 -18.50
N THR A 29 -19.25 18.81 -17.61
CA THR A 29 -18.85 20.22 -17.74
C THR A 29 -17.39 20.41 -17.33
N GLN A 30 -16.79 21.55 -17.70
CA GLN A 30 -15.42 21.87 -17.27
C GLN A 30 -15.29 21.91 -15.74
N SER A 31 -16.30 22.46 -15.04
CA SER A 31 -16.33 22.50 -13.59
C SER A 31 -16.34 21.11 -12.95
N ASP A 32 -17.08 20.16 -13.54
CA ASP A 32 -17.13 18.78 -13.06
C ASP A 32 -15.76 18.08 -13.24
N ARG A 33 -15.11 18.32 -14.39
CA ARG A 33 -13.75 17.82 -14.64
C ARG A 33 -12.73 18.38 -13.65
N ASP A 34 -12.77 19.68 -13.39
CA ASP A 34 -11.88 20.33 -12.42
C ASP A 34 -12.12 19.80 -11.00
N THR A 35 -13.39 19.52 -10.66
CA THR A 35 -13.77 18.88 -9.41
C THR A 35 -13.19 17.48 -9.30
N LEU A 36 -13.30 16.65 -10.34
CA LEU A 36 -12.70 15.30 -10.39
C LEU A 36 -11.18 15.34 -10.28
N ASN A 37 -10.52 16.25 -11.00
CA ASN A 37 -9.07 16.45 -10.94
C ASN A 37 -8.62 16.85 -9.53
N SER A 38 -9.34 17.79 -8.91
CA SER A 38 -9.07 18.22 -7.54
C SER A 38 -9.27 17.06 -6.54
N ALA A 39 -10.34 16.29 -6.68
CA ALA A 39 -10.64 15.14 -5.83
C ALA A 39 -9.56 14.07 -5.95
N GLY A 40 -9.14 13.73 -7.18
CA GLY A 40 -8.05 12.80 -7.44
C GLY A 40 -6.72 13.28 -6.86
N SER A 41 -6.41 14.57 -7.00
CA SER A 41 -5.20 15.17 -6.43
C SER A 41 -5.16 15.07 -4.90
N LYS A 42 -6.30 15.16 -4.21
CA LYS A 42 -6.40 15.00 -2.76
C LYS A 42 -6.08 13.57 -2.32
N VAL A 43 -6.60 12.56 -3.03
CA VAL A 43 -6.27 11.15 -2.75
C VAL A 43 -4.77 10.94 -2.82
N GLY A 44 -4.14 11.38 -3.93
CA GLY A 44 -2.70 11.25 -4.11
C GLY A 44 -1.89 12.02 -3.08
N THR A 45 -2.32 13.23 -2.72
CA THR A 45 -1.62 14.07 -1.73
C THR A 45 -1.68 13.46 -0.33
N HIS A 46 -2.86 13.04 0.12
CA HIS A 46 -3.02 12.40 1.42
C HIS A 46 -2.28 11.06 1.50
N ALA A 47 -2.33 10.23 0.44
CA ALA A 47 -1.56 9.00 0.38
C ALA A 47 -0.05 9.27 0.48
N LYS A 48 0.47 10.25 -0.26
CA LYS A 48 1.89 10.66 -0.19
C LYS A 48 2.29 11.14 1.21
N ILE A 49 1.49 12.02 1.81
CA ILE A 49 1.75 12.55 3.16
C ILE A 49 1.70 11.41 4.19
N GLY A 50 0.66 10.58 4.13
CA GLY A 50 0.49 9.42 5.00
C GLY A 50 1.66 8.44 4.88
N SER A 51 2.07 8.09 3.66
CA SER A 51 3.25 7.26 3.39
C SER A 51 4.53 7.84 3.97
N LEU A 52 4.76 9.15 3.81
CA LEU A 52 5.96 9.81 4.34
C LEU A 52 5.98 9.80 5.87
N VAL A 53 4.86 10.14 6.49
CA VAL A 53 4.70 10.11 7.95
C VAL A 53 4.85 8.68 8.48
N GLY A 54 4.21 7.72 7.82
CA GLY A 54 4.28 6.31 8.19
C GLY A 54 5.68 5.74 8.07
N LEU A 55 6.41 6.03 7.01
CA LEU A 55 7.82 5.66 6.86
C LEU A 55 8.67 6.28 7.97
N GLY A 56 8.48 7.57 8.26
CA GLY A 56 9.17 8.26 9.35
C GLY A 56 8.94 7.60 10.71
N LEU A 57 7.68 7.26 11.01
CA LEU A 57 7.31 6.51 12.23
C LEU A 57 7.92 5.11 12.24
N GLY A 58 7.96 4.42 11.10
CA GLY A 58 8.62 3.13 10.94
C GLY A 58 10.11 3.20 11.29
N VAL A 59 10.84 4.15 10.69
CA VAL A 59 12.26 4.38 10.99
C VAL A 59 12.46 4.74 12.46
N TYR A 60 11.61 5.61 13.02
CA TYR A 60 11.66 5.96 14.45
C TYR A 60 11.48 4.73 15.35
N CYS A 61 10.49 3.89 15.08
CA CYS A 61 10.27 2.64 15.80
C CYS A 61 11.46 1.67 15.68
N ALA A 62 12.08 1.59 14.51
CA ALA A 62 13.29 0.77 14.31
C ALA A 62 14.46 1.26 15.18
N VAL A 63 14.72 2.57 15.21
CA VAL A 63 15.74 3.20 16.06
C VAL A 63 15.42 2.95 17.55
N ARG A 64 14.15 3.13 17.93
CA ARG A 64 13.69 2.90 19.31
C ARG A 64 13.89 1.46 19.75
N LEU A 65 13.54 0.47 18.90
CA LEU A 65 13.72 -0.94 19.22
C LEU A 65 15.21 -1.30 19.35
N ARG A 66 16.05 -0.80 18.44
CA ARG A 66 17.50 -1.02 18.50
C ARG A 66 18.12 -0.45 19.77
N THR A 67 17.76 0.77 20.14
CA THR A 67 18.25 1.40 21.37
C THR A 67 17.85 0.61 22.61
N MET A 68 16.62 0.07 22.67
CA MET A 68 16.19 -0.81 23.75
C MET A 68 17.00 -2.10 23.81
N ARG A 69 17.15 -2.82 22.69
CA ARG A 69 17.93 -4.07 22.65
C ARG A 69 19.36 -3.86 23.13
N LEU A 70 19.99 -2.76 22.72
CA LEU A 70 21.35 -2.42 23.13
C LEU A 70 21.44 -2.08 24.63
N ALA A 71 20.45 -1.36 25.17
CA ALA A 71 20.37 -1.08 26.60
C ALA A 71 20.21 -2.38 27.40
N TYR A 72 19.33 -3.29 26.97
CA TYR A 72 19.17 -4.61 27.59
C TYR A 72 20.47 -5.41 27.55
N PHE A 73 21.11 -5.53 26.39
CA PHE A 73 22.37 -6.26 26.27
C PHE A 73 23.45 -5.71 27.21
N ARG A 74 23.58 -4.39 27.32
CA ARG A 74 24.53 -3.76 28.26
C ARG A 74 24.20 -4.07 29.71
N ALA A 75 22.92 -3.99 30.09
CA ALA A 75 22.48 -4.32 31.44
C ALA A 75 22.77 -5.79 31.79
N PHE A 76 22.42 -6.73 30.90
CA PHE A 76 22.69 -8.16 31.11
C PHE A 76 24.18 -8.51 31.13
N ARG A 77 25.00 -7.78 30.37
CA ARG A 77 26.46 -8.00 30.35
C ARG A 77 27.15 -7.43 31.60
N ALA A 78 26.67 -6.31 32.13
CA ALA A 78 27.28 -5.61 33.26
C ALA A 78 26.76 -6.08 34.63
N ALA A 79 25.59 -6.70 34.68
CA ALA A 79 25.02 -7.25 35.92
C ALA A 79 25.77 -8.52 36.35
N GLU A 80 25.98 -8.67 37.66
CA GLU A 80 26.41 -9.94 38.25
C GLU A 80 25.36 -11.01 37.96
N LYS A 81 25.78 -12.09 37.30
CA LYS A 81 24.86 -13.15 36.86
C LYS A 81 24.74 -14.20 37.97
N PRO A 82 23.52 -14.56 38.42
CA PRO A 82 23.36 -15.71 39.30
C PRO A 82 23.84 -16.96 38.57
N VAL A 83 24.72 -17.73 39.19
CA VAL A 83 25.32 -18.94 38.58
C VAL A 83 24.41 -20.15 38.80
N GLU A 84 23.68 -20.18 39.91
CA GLU A 84 22.91 -21.34 40.38
C GLU A 84 21.59 -20.91 41.00
N VAL A 85 20.52 -21.70 40.78
CA VAL A 85 19.24 -21.59 41.47
C VAL A 85 19.15 -22.73 42.48
N LYS A 86 18.86 -22.40 43.75
CA LYS A 86 18.59 -23.39 44.81
C LYS A 86 17.09 -23.54 44.98
N PHE A 87 16.58 -24.75 44.74
CA PHE A 87 15.18 -25.10 44.93
C PHE A 87 14.91 -25.47 46.40
N ALA A 88 13.65 -25.36 46.82
CA ALA A 88 13.24 -25.63 48.20
C ALA A 88 13.49 -27.08 48.65
N ASP A 89 13.64 -28.01 47.70
CA ASP A 89 13.99 -29.41 47.92
C ASP A 89 15.52 -29.66 48.04
N GLY A 90 16.33 -28.60 48.00
CA GLY A 90 17.79 -28.67 48.10
C GLY A 90 18.50 -28.94 46.76
N ARG A 91 17.78 -29.12 45.65
CA ARG A 91 18.38 -29.23 44.32
C ARG A 91 19.00 -27.89 43.91
N THR A 92 20.13 -27.98 43.22
CA THR A 92 20.81 -26.81 42.65
C THR A 92 20.92 -27.00 41.14
N GLU A 93 20.43 -26.05 40.35
CA GLU A 93 20.56 -26.08 38.88
C GLU A 93 21.29 -24.84 38.36
N PRO A 94 22.18 -24.98 37.36
CA PRO A 94 22.89 -23.84 36.80
C PRO A 94 21.94 -22.95 35.98
N VAL A 95 22.09 -21.64 36.13
CA VAL A 95 21.34 -20.68 35.30
C VAL A 95 22.00 -20.61 33.93
N PRO A 96 21.25 -20.81 32.82
CA PRO A 96 21.81 -20.73 31.49
C PRO A 96 22.21 -19.28 31.14
N ASP A 97 23.42 -19.09 30.61
CA ASP A 97 23.85 -17.78 30.13
C ASP A 97 23.25 -17.46 28.75
N ILE A 98 22.24 -16.60 28.74
CA ILE A 98 21.55 -16.16 27.52
C ILE A 98 22.21 -14.95 26.83
N THR A 99 23.36 -14.48 27.31
CA THR A 99 23.99 -13.24 26.81
C THR A 99 24.29 -13.27 25.31
N GLN A 100 24.70 -14.42 24.78
CA GLN A 100 24.96 -14.57 23.34
C GLN A 100 23.68 -14.43 22.52
N GLN A 101 22.54 -14.90 23.03
CA GLN A 101 21.24 -14.82 22.36
C GLN A 101 20.69 -13.38 22.34
N LEU A 102 21.06 -12.58 23.33
CA LEU A 102 20.71 -11.16 23.43
C LEU A 102 21.69 -10.24 22.68
N SER A 103 22.73 -10.80 22.07
CA SER A 103 23.75 -10.01 21.40
C SER A 103 23.17 -9.25 20.19
N PRO A 104 23.54 -7.97 19.99
CA PRO A 104 23.11 -7.22 18.82
C PRO A 104 23.59 -7.89 17.52
N SER A 105 22.68 -8.07 16.57
CA SER A 105 22.97 -8.67 15.27
C SER A 105 22.77 -7.67 14.13
N LYS A 106 23.75 -7.57 13.22
CA LYS A 106 23.67 -6.69 12.04
C LYS A 106 22.51 -7.07 11.12
N TRP A 107 22.26 -8.37 10.94
CA TRP A 107 21.14 -8.86 10.13
C TRP A 107 19.80 -8.60 10.80
N GLY A 108 19.72 -8.76 12.12
CA GLY A 108 18.52 -8.41 12.89
C GLY A 108 18.20 -6.91 12.81
N ASP A 109 19.23 -6.06 12.86
CA ASP A 109 19.08 -4.62 12.68
C ASP A 109 18.61 -4.27 11.27
N ALA A 110 19.21 -4.85 10.23
CA ALA A 110 18.79 -4.64 8.84
C ALA A 110 17.33 -5.06 8.62
N ALA A 111 16.95 -6.24 9.11
CA ALA A 111 15.56 -6.70 9.07
C ALA A 111 14.63 -5.75 9.83
N THR A 112 15.05 -5.24 10.99
CA THR A 112 14.26 -4.28 11.78
C THR A 112 13.99 -3.02 10.97
N TYR A 113 15.01 -2.37 10.40
CA TYR A 113 14.79 -1.17 9.58
C TYR A 113 13.92 -1.47 8.36
N PHE A 114 14.14 -2.59 7.68
CA PHE A 114 13.36 -2.99 6.52
C PHE A 114 11.87 -3.17 6.86
N PHE A 115 11.55 -4.04 7.81
CA PHE A 115 10.16 -4.37 8.13
C PHE A 115 9.41 -3.22 8.78
N PHE A 116 10.06 -2.43 9.66
CA PHE A 116 9.41 -1.27 10.24
C PHE A 116 9.22 -0.15 9.22
N SER A 117 10.16 0.08 8.30
CA SER A 117 9.97 1.07 7.24
C SER A 117 8.89 0.62 6.25
N LEU A 118 8.90 -0.65 5.84
CA LEU A 118 7.88 -1.20 4.94
C LEU A 118 6.50 -1.19 5.58
N GLY A 119 6.40 -1.67 6.83
CA GLY A 119 5.15 -1.66 7.58
C GLY A 119 4.65 -0.24 7.85
N GLY A 120 5.54 0.67 8.22
CA GLY A 120 5.21 2.08 8.41
C GLY A 120 4.72 2.73 7.12
N LEU A 121 5.42 2.52 5.99
CA LEU A 121 5.02 3.01 4.67
C LEU A 121 3.65 2.48 4.26
N PHE A 122 3.41 1.19 4.45
CA PHE A 122 2.15 0.54 4.12
C PHE A 122 1.00 1.11 4.98
N LEU A 123 1.13 1.06 6.30
CA LEU A 123 0.11 1.56 7.23
C LEU A 123 -0.17 3.06 7.00
N GLY A 124 0.88 3.86 6.86
CA GLY A 124 0.75 5.29 6.57
C GLY A 124 0.12 5.56 5.20
N GLY A 125 0.49 4.78 4.18
CA GLY A 125 -0.06 4.89 2.83
C GLY A 125 -1.55 4.54 2.78
N GLU A 126 -1.97 3.45 3.42
CA GLU A 126 -3.38 3.04 3.50
C GLU A 126 -4.22 4.04 4.29
N LEU A 127 -3.72 4.52 5.44
CA LEU A 127 -4.42 5.57 6.21
C LEU A 127 -4.48 6.89 5.42
N GLY A 128 -3.41 7.24 4.71
CA GLY A 128 -3.37 8.36 3.78
C GLY A 128 -4.39 8.20 2.66
N LEU A 129 -4.48 7.02 2.05
CA LEU A 129 -5.45 6.69 1.02
C LEU A 129 -6.88 6.83 1.54
N LEU A 130 -7.19 6.23 2.69
CA LEU A 130 -8.52 6.30 3.32
C LEU A 130 -8.93 7.74 3.67
N SER A 131 -8.01 8.53 4.24
CA SER A 131 -8.29 9.93 4.53
C SER A 131 -8.45 10.77 3.24
N GLY A 132 -7.67 10.44 2.22
CA GLY A 132 -7.74 11.03 0.89
C GLY A 132 -9.05 10.74 0.17
N THR A 133 -9.52 9.49 0.20
CA THR A 133 -10.80 9.09 -0.40
C THR A 133 -11.99 9.72 0.33
N ALA A 134 -11.94 9.82 1.66
CA ALA A 134 -12.94 10.56 2.42
C ALA A 134 -12.97 12.05 2.04
N SER A 135 -11.79 12.68 1.90
CA SER A 135 -11.65 14.09 1.49
C SER A 135 -12.12 14.33 0.04
N ALA A 136 -11.79 13.42 -0.87
CA ALA A 136 -12.21 13.43 -2.26
C ALA A 136 -13.73 13.24 -2.39
N SER A 137 -14.29 12.28 -1.66
CA SER A 137 -15.73 12.03 -1.59
C SER A 137 -16.48 13.27 -1.15
N ARG A 138 -16.06 13.93 -0.06
CA ARG A 138 -16.63 15.22 0.39
C ARG A 138 -16.56 16.32 -0.66
N THR A 139 -15.55 16.30 -1.53
CA THR A 139 -15.39 17.29 -2.60
C THR A 139 -16.42 17.06 -3.71
N ILE A 140 -16.61 15.80 -4.10
CA ILE A 140 -17.58 15.41 -5.13
C ILE A 140 -19.03 15.57 -4.62
N THR A 141 -19.31 15.23 -3.36
CA THR A 141 -20.67 15.26 -2.81
C THR A 141 -21.14 16.66 -2.40
N LYS A 142 -20.28 17.68 -2.48
CA LYS A 142 -20.62 19.07 -2.11
C LYS A 142 -21.67 19.66 -3.05
N ASP A 143 -21.64 19.29 -4.32
CA ASP A 143 -22.63 19.68 -5.33
C ASP A 143 -23.43 18.43 -5.76
N PRO A 144 -24.71 18.31 -5.34
CA PRO A 144 -25.55 17.17 -5.68
C PRO A 144 -25.77 16.98 -7.18
N GLU A 145 -25.84 18.06 -7.96
CA GLU A 145 -26.07 17.97 -9.41
C GLU A 145 -24.80 17.52 -10.13
N ALA A 146 -23.65 18.08 -9.76
CA ALA A 146 -22.36 17.62 -10.27
C ALA A 146 -22.12 16.15 -9.95
N LYS A 147 -22.44 15.73 -8.72
CA LYS A 147 -22.37 14.33 -8.31
C LYS A 147 -23.21 13.44 -9.23
N GLU A 148 -24.45 13.80 -9.52
CA GLU A 148 -25.33 12.99 -10.39
C GLU A 148 -24.78 12.89 -11.82
N ARG A 149 -24.28 14.00 -12.39
CA ARG A 149 -23.63 14.01 -13.71
C ARG A 149 -22.40 13.11 -13.74
N ILE A 150 -21.53 13.22 -12.73
CA ILE A 150 -20.32 12.40 -12.58
C ILE A 150 -20.67 10.91 -12.47
N GLU A 151 -21.66 10.57 -11.64
CA GLU A 151 -22.11 9.17 -11.49
C GLU A 151 -22.70 8.62 -12.79
N ARG A 152 -23.46 9.41 -13.53
CA ARG A 152 -24.00 9.01 -14.84
C ARG A 152 -22.88 8.78 -15.86
N ALA A 153 -21.94 9.73 -16.00
CA ALA A 153 -20.80 9.60 -16.90
C ALA A 153 -19.96 8.35 -16.57
N PHE A 154 -19.73 8.09 -15.27
CA PHE A 154 -19.00 6.90 -14.83
C PHE A 154 -19.74 5.59 -15.15
N LYS A 155 -21.05 5.54 -14.97
CA LYS A 155 -21.87 4.38 -15.34
C LYS A 155 -21.85 4.13 -16.85
N ASN A 156 -21.97 5.18 -17.66
CA ASN A 156 -21.90 5.07 -19.12
C ASN A 156 -20.53 4.52 -19.56
N TYR A 157 -19.44 5.06 -19.01
CA TYR A 157 -18.10 4.54 -19.24
C TYR A 157 -18.00 3.06 -18.89
N GLN A 158 -18.48 2.63 -17.73
CA GLN A 158 -18.45 1.20 -17.36
C GLN A 158 -19.23 0.33 -18.32
N ILE A 159 -20.41 0.78 -18.76
CA ILE A 159 -21.22 0.06 -19.74
C ILE A 159 -20.44 -0.12 -21.04
N ASP A 160 -19.78 0.93 -21.54
CA ASP A 160 -19.05 0.86 -22.80
C ASP A 160 -17.77 0.03 -22.69
N VAL A 161 -17.08 0.07 -21.54
CA VAL A 161 -16.00 -0.89 -21.22
C VAL A 161 -16.51 -2.33 -21.26
N MET A 162 -17.68 -2.61 -20.66
CA MET A 162 -18.26 -3.96 -20.66
C MET A 162 -18.67 -4.40 -22.06
N LYS A 163 -19.27 -3.52 -22.87
CA LYS A 163 -19.57 -3.82 -24.28
C LYS A 163 -18.31 -4.17 -25.07
N GLN A 164 -17.23 -3.41 -24.90
CA GLN A 164 -15.95 -3.73 -25.54
C GLN A 164 -15.40 -5.08 -25.07
N GLN A 165 -15.50 -5.38 -23.78
CA GLN A 165 -15.07 -6.68 -23.25
C GLN A 165 -15.91 -7.83 -23.83
N ILE A 166 -17.23 -7.67 -23.94
CA ILE A 166 -18.14 -8.64 -24.56
C ILE A 166 -17.76 -8.83 -26.03
N GLN A 167 -17.56 -7.75 -26.78
CA GLN A 167 -17.15 -7.82 -28.17
C GLN A 167 -15.78 -8.52 -28.34
N GLN A 168 -14.85 -8.31 -27.41
CA GLN A 168 -13.57 -9.03 -27.38
C GLN A 168 -13.75 -10.54 -27.08
N MET A 169 -14.75 -10.91 -26.27
CA MET A 169 -15.07 -12.30 -25.95
C MET A 169 -15.85 -13.01 -27.07
N GLU A 170 -16.74 -12.29 -27.76
CA GLU A 170 -17.53 -12.80 -28.89
C GLU A 170 -16.72 -12.86 -30.20
N GLY A 171 -15.71 -12.00 -30.35
CA GLY A 171 -14.77 -12.05 -31.46
C GLY A 171 -13.98 -13.36 -31.43
N LYS A 172 -14.16 -14.21 -32.45
CA LYS A 172 -13.51 -15.53 -32.59
C LYS A 172 -12.10 -15.56 -32.03
N SER A 173 -11.85 -16.55 -31.17
CA SER A 173 -10.54 -16.82 -30.58
C SER A 173 -9.46 -16.77 -31.67
N LYS A 174 -8.36 -16.03 -31.44
CA LYS A 174 -7.20 -16.07 -32.35
C LYS A 174 -6.69 -17.50 -32.59
N LEU A 175 -6.99 -18.45 -31.69
CA LEU A 175 -6.70 -19.87 -31.87
C LEU A 175 -7.53 -20.48 -33.02
N GLU A 176 -8.79 -20.09 -33.18
CA GLU A 176 -9.67 -20.56 -34.27
C GLU A 176 -9.23 -20.06 -35.64
N LYS A 177 -8.53 -18.91 -35.72
CA LYS A 177 -7.94 -18.39 -36.96
C LYS A 177 -6.54 -18.95 -37.28
N ILE A 178 -5.88 -19.59 -36.31
CA ILE A 178 -4.54 -20.19 -36.49
C ILE A 178 -4.65 -21.70 -36.74
N PHE A 179 -5.68 -22.35 -36.21
CA PHE A 179 -5.92 -23.79 -36.33
C PHE A 179 -7.13 -24.15 -37.21
N GLY A 180 -7.75 -23.17 -37.88
CA GLY A 180 -8.85 -23.34 -38.82
C GLY A 180 -8.44 -23.10 -40.26
#